data_AF-A0A087DQJ0-F1
#
_entry.id   AF-A0A087DQJ0-F1
#
_cell.length_a   1.000
_cell.length_b   1.000
_cell.length_c   1.000
_cell.angle_alpha   90.00
_cell.angle_beta   90.00
_cell.angle_gamma   90.00
#
_symmetry.space_group_name_H-M   'P 1'
#
loop_
_entity.id
_entity.type
_entity.pdbx_description
1 polymer ?
#
loop_
_entity_poly.entity_id
_entity_poly.type
_entity_poly.pdbx_seq_one_letter_code
_entity_poly.pdbx_strand_id
1 'polypeptide(L)'
;MIEERFSTPRLQVPVRDPQTGAEYRADFVWTLADGATVVGEYDGTRKYIDPDMTDNRSIQEIVANERRRDEALKRAGAREIVHFNYDDVMRKTPLTMKLLKAGVPRRDAP
;
A
#
# COMPACT_ATOMS: atom_id res chain seq x y z
N MET A 1 -5.15 -0.64 -12.91
CA MET A 1 -3.74 -1.06 -12.68
C MET A 1 -3.15 -1.79 -13.89
N ILE A 2 -3.77 -2.87 -14.41
CA ILE A 2 -3.34 -3.50 -15.68
C ILE A 2 -3.68 -2.59 -16.89
N GLU A 3 -4.81 -1.88 -16.83
CA GLU A 3 -5.26 -0.97 -17.91
C GLU A 3 -4.39 0.30 -18.07
N GLU A 4 -3.66 0.71 -17.03
CA GLU A 4 -2.88 1.97 -16.99
C GLU A 4 -1.39 1.76 -17.32
N ARG A 5 -1.05 0.56 -17.82
CA ARG A 5 0.31 0.15 -18.22
C ARG A 5 1.38 0.21 -17.13
N PHE A 6 1.07 0.42 -15.85
CA PHE A 6 2.09 0.30 -14.80
C PHE A 6 2.71 -1.09 -14.77
N SER A 7 3.98 -1.17 -14.32
CA SER A 7 4.62 -2.45 -14.03
C SER A 7 3.73 -3.31 -13.13
N THR A 8 3.64 -4.60 -13.45
CA THR A 8 2.80 -5.54 -12.70
C THR A 8 3.37 -5.71 -11.28
N PRO A 9 2.62 -5.36 -10.22
CA PRO A 9 3.07 -5.60 -8.86
C PRO A 9 3.01 -7.09 -8.52
N ARG A 10 3.83 -7.49 -7.56
CA ARG A 10 3.57 -8.71 -6.78
C ARG A 10 2.44 -8.42 -5.81
N LEU A 11 1.51 -9.37 -5.67
CA LEU A 11 0.32 -9.21 -4.83
C LEU A 11 0.47 -9.97 -3.51
N GLN A 12 -0.13 -9.43 -2.45
CA GLN A 12 -0.30 -10.10 -1.16
C GLN A 12 1.03 -10.66 -0.61
N VAL A 13 2.08 -9.85 -0.66
CA VAL A 13 3.45 -10.27 -0.31
C VAL A 13 3.61 -10.30 1.21
N PRO A 14 4.01 -11.42 1.82
CA PRO A 14 4.31 -11.45 3.24
C PRO A 14 5.56 -10.62 3.53
N VAL A 15 5.50 -9.80 4.57
CA VAL A 15 6.59 -8.95 5.03
C VAL A 15 6.80 -9.18 6.51
N ARG A 16 8.01 -9.57 6.88
CA ARG A 16 8.41 -9.73 8.28
C ARG A 16 9.12 -8.47 8.74
N ASP A 17 8.64 -7.88 9.83
CA ASP A 17 9.32 -6.77 10.48
C ASP A 17 10.68 -7.26 11.00
N PRO A 18 11.81 -6.74 10.50
CA PRO A 18 13.13 -7.20 10.91
C PRO A 18 13.43 -6.88 12.38
N GLN A 19 12.74 -5.90 12.98
CA GLN A 19 12.97 -5.49 14.36
C GLN A 19 12.15 -6.32 15.36
N THR A 20 10.87 -6.54 15.08
CA THR A 20 9.95 -7.21 16.04
C THR A 20 9.68 -8.67 15.70
N GLY A 21 9.97 -9.09 14.46
CA GLY A 21 9.61 -10.40 13.93
C GLY A 21 8.13 -10.55 13.57
N ALA A 22 7.31 -9.50 13.77
CA ALA A 22 5.90 -9.50 13.42
C ALA A 22 5.69 -9.67 11.91
N GLU A 23 4.64 -10.40 11.53
CA GLU A 23 4.30 -10.66 10.14
C GLU A 23 3.16 -9.75 9.68
N TYR A 24 3.37 -9.14 8.52
CA TYR A 24 2.42 -8.31 7.80
C TYR A 24 2.26 -8.85 6.38
N ARG A 25 1.29 -8.30 5.65
CA ARG A 25 1.08 -8.62 4.26
C ARG A 25 0.85 -7.33 3.48
N ALA A 26 1.69 -7.10 2.50
CA ALA A 26 1.60 -5.96 1.60
C ALA A 26 0.67 -6.28 0.42
N ASP A 27 -0.29 -5.41 0.13
CA ASP A 27 -1.27 -5.70 -0.93
C ASP A 27 -0.63 -5.71 -2.32
N PHE A 28 0.24 -4.73 -2.59
CA PHE A 28 0.93 -4.54 -3.85
C PHE A 28 2.40 -4.20 -3.61
N VAL A 29 3.31 -4.85 -4.32
CA VAL A 29 4.75 -4.57 -4.23
C VAL A 29 5.35 -4.41 -5.63
N TRP A 30 5.98 -3.27 -5.88
CA TRP A 30 6.78 -3.01 -7.07
C TRP A 30 8.25 -2.97 -6.70
N THR A 31 9.08 -3.66 -7.49
CA THR A 31 10.53 -3.45 -7.49
C THR A 31 10.86 -2.57 -8.69
N LEU A 32 11.43 -1.39 -8.42
CA LEU A 32 11.83 -0.43 -9.43
C LEU A 32 13.15 -0.86 -10.10
N ALA A 33 13.51 -0.21 -11.21
CA ALA A 33 14.72 -0.53 -11.97
C ALA A 33 16.02 -0.29 -11.17
N ASP A 34 16.02 0.65 -10.22
CA ASP A 34 17.12 0.93 -9.30
C ASP A 34 17.17 -0.05 -8.11
N GLY A 35 16.29 -1.06 -8.08
CA GLY A 35 16.16 -2.02 -6.99
C GLY A 35 15.33 -1.54 -5.81
N ALA A 36 14.83 -0.29 -5.82
CA ALA A 36 13.98 0.21 -4.75
C ALA A 36 12.64 -0.52 -4.71
N THR A 37 12.08 -0.67 -3.50
CA THR A 37 10.77 -1.28 -3.30
C THR A 37 9.72 -0.21 -3.00
N VAL A 38 8.63 -0.20 -3.77
CA VAL A 38 7.43 0.60 -3.49
C VAL A 38 6.31 -0.35 -3.09
N VAL A 39 5.64 -0.04 -1.99
CA VAL A 39 4.47 -0.78 -1.51
C VAL A 39 3.21 0.02 -1.78
N GLY A 40 2.14 -0.65 -2.20
CA GLY A 40 0.80 -0.11 -2.26
C GLY A 40 -0.11 -0.85 -1.30
N GLU A 41 -0.86 -0.12 -0.48
CA GLU A 41 -1.86 -0.64 0.44
C GLU A 41 -3.25 -0.20 -0.03
N TYR A 42 -4.19 -1.15 -0.13
CA TYR A 42 -5.57 -0.84 -0.48
C TYR A 42 -6.39 -0.67 0.80
N ASP A 43 -6.65 0.59 1.14
CA ASP A 43 -7.43 0.92 2.32
C ASP A 43 -8.93 0.85 2.07
N GLY A 44 -9.55 -0.16 2.66
CA GLY A 44 -11.00 -0.20 2.82
C GLY A 44 -11.46 0.95 3.72
N THR A 45 -12.02 2.00 3.14
CA THR A 45 -12.59 3.17 3.85
C THR A 45 -13.71 2.81 4.81
N ARG A 46 -14.30 1.62 4.68
CA ARG A 46 -15.39 1.13 5.53
C ARG A 46 -15.00 0.96 7.01
N LYS A 47 -13.71 0.76 7.31
CA LYS A 47 -13.18 0.61 8.69
C LYS A 47 -13.29 1.86 9.57
N TYR A 48 -13.60 3.02 8.98
CA TYR A 48 -13.67 4.32 9.66
C TYR A 48 -15.10 4.87 9.83
N ILE A 49 -16.07 4.23 9.18
CA ILE A 49 -17.44 4.75 9.03
C ILE A 49 -18.47 3.81 9.67
N ASP A 50 -18.12 2.53 9.80
CA ASP A 50 -18.99 1.49 10.35
C ASP A 50 -18.52 1.06 11.75
N PRO A 51 -19.23 1.44 12.84
CA PRO A 51 -18.93 1.01 14.21
C PRO A 51 -18.93 -0.50 14.40
N ASP A 52 -19.64 -1.26 13.55
CA ASP A 52 -19.73 -2.71 13.64
C ASP A 52 -18.48 -3.41 13.04
N MET A 53 -17.67 -2.69 12.26
CA MET A 53 -16.42 -3.19 11.68
C MET A 53 -15.15 -2.78 12.46
N THR A 54 -15.28 -2.00 13.53
CA THR A 54 -14.12 -1.65 14.38
C THR A 54 -13.74 -2.77 15.33
N ASP A 55 -14.51 -3.87 15.39
CA ASP A 55 -14.20 -5.05 16.21
C ASP A 55 -13.94 -4.64 17.68
N ASN A 56 -14.77 -3.72 18.18
CA ASN A 56 -14.68 -3.09 19.51
C ASN A 56 -13.39 -2.28 19.79
N ARG A 57 -12.58 -1.99 18.76
CA ARG A 57 -11.38 -1.15 18.86
C ARG A 57 -11.71 0.32 18.62
N SER A 58 -11.06 1.18 19.39
CA SER A 58 -11.15 2.63 19.19
C SER A 58 -10.52 3.03 17.85
N ILE A 59 -11.00 4.11 17.24
CA ILE A 59 -10.40 4.71 16.04
C ILE A 59 -8.90 4.97 16.25
N GLN A 60 -8.50 5.32 17.47
CA GLN A 60 -7.10 5.55 17.86
C GLN A 60 -6.24 4.29 17.70
N GLU A 61 -6.77 3.11 18.04
CA GLU A 61 -6.07 1.83 17.87
C GLU A 61 -5.93 1.43 16.40
N ILE A 62 -6.95 1.71 15.58
CA ILE A 62 -6.90 1.47 14.13
C ILE A 62 -5.76 2.29 13.51
N VAL A 63 -5.72 3.59 13.80
CA VAL A 63 -4.68 4.51 13.31
C VAL A 63 -3.30 4.10 13.83
N ALA A 64 -3.19 3.71 15.10
CA ALA A 64 -1.93 3.25 15.67
C ALA A 64 -1.43 1.95 15.00
N ASN A 65 -2.34 1.03 14.68
CA ASN A 65 -1.99 -0.22 14.00
C ASN A 65 -1.57 0.01 12.54
N GLU A 66 -2.24 0.91 11.82
CA GLU A 66 -1.84 1.33 10.48
C GLU A 66 -0.44 1.95 10.49
N ARG A 67 -0.17 2.88 11.41
CA ARG A 67 1.16 3.47 11.57
C ARG A 67 2.24 2.43 11.90
N ARG A 68 1.96 1.48 12.80
CA ARG A 68 2.92 0.40 13.13
C ARG A 68 3.22 -0.47 11.92
N ARG A 69 2.21 -0.76 11.10
CA ARG A 69 2.39 -1.50 9.85
C ARG A 69 3.28 -0.72 8.89
N ASP A 70 3.01 0.55 8.66
CA ASP A 70 3.82 1.38 7.75
C ASP A 70 5.29 1.45 8.18
N GLU A 71 5.52 1.65 9.48
CA GLU A 71 6.87 1.67 10.04
C GLU A 71 7.57 0.31 9.86
N ALA A 72 6.86 -0.81 10.03
CA ALA A 72 7.39 -2.14 9.79
C ALA A 72 7.74 -2.39 8.31
N LEU A 73 6.86 -1.97 7.39
CA LEU A 73 7.10 -2.06 5.94
C LEU A 73 8.32 -1.23 5.53
N LYS A 74 8.47 -0.01 6.08
CA LYS A 74 9.66 0.82 5.86
C LYS A 74 10.93 0.16 6.40
N ARG A 75 10.90 -0.37 7.62
CA ARG A 75 12.03 -1.12 8.19
C ARG A 75 12.41 -2.34 7.36
N ALA A 76 11.43 -3.00 6.74
CA ALA A 76 11.63 -4.12 5.84
C ALA A 76 12.15 -3.73 4.44
N GLY A 77 12.40 -2.44 4.18
CA GLY A 77 13.04 -1.96 2.96
C GLY A 77 12.10 -1.28 1.95
N ALA A 78 10.83 -1.02 2.31
CA ALA A 78 9.97 -0.19 1.48
C ALA A 78 10.49 1.26 1.47
N ARG A 79 10.82 1.77 0.29
CA ARG A 79 11.22 3.16 0.08
C ARG A 79 10.04 4.10 0.21
N GLU A 80 8.90 3.70 -0.36
CA GLU A 80 7.65 4.47 -0.33
C GLU A 80 6.47 3.52 -0.12
N ILE A 81 5.44 4.02 0.58
CA ILE A 81 4.19 3.31 0.82
C ILE A 81 3.05 4.19 0.30
N VAL A 82 2.28 3.67 -0.65
CA VAL A 82 1.20 4.38 -1.31
C VAL A 82 -0.14 3.82 -0.84
N HIS A 83 -0.86 4.62 -0.06
CA HIS A 83 -2.21 4.29 0.37
C HIS A 83 -3.24 4.79 -0.64
N PHE A 84 -4.14 3.89 -1.04
CA PHE A 84 -5.26 4.23 -1.92
C PHE A 84 -6.51 3.45 -1.56
N ASN A 85 -7.67 4.04 -1.81
CA ASN A 85 -8.96 3.45 -1.46
C ASN A 85 -9.82 3.22 -2.70
N TYR A 86 -11.07 2.79 -2.49
CA TYR A 86 -12.04 2.56 -3.57
C TYR A 86 -12.25 3.79 -4.46
N ASP A 87 -12.39 4.98 -3.85
CA ASP A 87 -12.63 6.22 -4.60
C ASP A 87 -11.42 6.58 -5.47
N ASP A 88 -10.20 6.36 -4.98
CA ASP A 88 -8.97 6.55 -5.76
C ASP A 88 -8.91 5.65 -6.98
N VAL A 89 -9.31 4.37 -6.82
CA VAL A 89 -9.34 3.38 -7.90
C VAL A 89 -10.40 3.73 -8.94
N MET A 90 -11.61 4.08 -8.48
CA MET A 90 -12.72 4.41 -9.38
C MET A 90 -12.49 5.71 -10.16
N ARG A 91 -11.84 6.71 -9.56
CA ARG A 91 -11.53 7.99 -10.22
C ARG A 91 -10.27 7.93 -11.09
N LYS A 92 -9.50 6.84 -11.05
CA LYS A 92 -8.27 6.51 -11.82
C LYS A 92 -7.12 7.54 -11.77
N THR A 93 -7.38 8.83 -12.04
CA THR A 93 -6.41 9.93 -11.98
C THR A 93 -5.70 10.04 -10.63
N PRO A 94 -6.39 9.93 -9.47
CA PRO A 94 -5.72 10.03 -8.17
C PRO A 94 -4.71 8.90 -7.94
N LEU A 95 -5.11 7.65 -8.19
CA LEU A 95 -4.22 6.49 -8.05
C LEU A 95 -3.00 6.62 -8.98
N THR A 96 -3.23 7.02 -10.22
CA THR A 96 -2.18 7.17 -11.23
C THR A 96 -1.13 8.20 -10.80
N MET A 97 -1.54 9.37 -10.30
CA MET A 97 -0.61 10.40 -9.84
C MET A 97 0.15 9.96 -8.59
N LYS A 98 -0.50 9.25 -7.67
CA LYS A 98 0.15 8.67 -6.48
C LYS A 98 1.27 7.70 -6.87
N LEU A 99 0.99 6.78 -7.80
CA LEU A 99 1.98 5.80 -8.27
C LEU A 99 3.15 6.45 -9.03
N LEU A 100 2.87 7.42 -9.89
CA LEU A 100 3.92 8.19 -10.58
C LEU A 100 4.81 8.95 -9.60
N LYS A 101 4.22 9.59 -8.58
CA LYS A 101 4.98 10.30 -7.54
C LYS A 101 5.86 9.35 -6.72
N ALA A 102 5.41 8.12 -6.51
CA ALA A 102 6.19 7.08 -5.85
C ALA A 102 7.27 6.45 -6.76
N GLY A 103 7.36 6.89 -8.03
CA GLY A 103 8.35 6.41 -8.99
C GLY A 103 8.00 5.08 -9.64
N VAL A 104 6.75 4.59 -9.52
CA VAL A 104 6.31 3.37 -10.20
C VAL A 104 6.23 3.65 -11.70
N PRO A 105 7.04 2.98 -12.54
CA PRO A 105 7.08 3.27 -13.97
C PRO A 105 5.81 2.78 -14.66
N ARG A 106 5.36 3.57 -15.64
CA ARG A 106 4.48 3.07 -16.69
C ARG A 106 5.36 2.28 -17.66
N ARG A 107 4.93 1.09 -18.07
CA ARG A 107 5.45 0.44 -19.26
C ARG A 107 5.15 1.39 -20.41
N ASP A 108 6.19 1.86 -21.08
CA ASP A 108 6.02 2.65 -22.29
C ASP A 108 5.11 1.87 -23.26
N ALA A 109 4.14 2.57 -23.85
CA ALA A 109 3.56 2.06 -25.08
C ALA A 109 4.66 2.09 -26.16
N PRO A 110 4.69 1.10 -27.07
CA PRO A 110 5.67 1.08 -28.16
C PRO A 110 5.66 2.39 -28.95
#